data_AF-A0A959W7K9-F1
#
_entry.id   AF-A0A959W7K9-F1
#
_cell.length_a   1.000
_cell.length_b   1.000
_cell.length_c   1.000
_cell.angle_alpha   90.00
_cell.angle_beta   90.00
_cell.angle_gamma   90.00
#
_symmetry.space_group_name_H-M   'P 1'
#
loop_
_entity.id
_entity.type
_entity.pdbx_description
1 polymer ?
#
loop_
_entity_poly.entity_id
_entity_poly.type
_entity_poly.pdbx_seq_one_letter_code
_entity_poly.pdbx_strand_id
1 'polypeptide(L)'
;MSVAEQNLTDRITYEDLYRRWEQSNWSAMEIDLSADRDGWAGLSDIQRASAMWIYSMFFYGEDSVADNLSPYIDAAPREEQKYFLATQQVDEARHAIFFHRFFKEVIGAGDDIATTLAVAEERLGWGYRQVFDRLDRMAVELRRDRSLPKFAQAITLYHLIVEATLAQPGQHFIEDFFVKEGTMPGFSAGMANVSRDEQRHIGFGVKVLSELLRESAECKAAVDELLVEVLPWTSSVFIPPGWNREYTRCYGFELEDIGEWGTRAIEQKWRAIGYPIEEMPPGTFPMDQALTPRQRAEEMIRLTESGVVGEPGIKPDGSPETQALYFGLIERIVDPAQAHGTPFSIQWRFSDAEPWNMVVDNGSTRATQGVLPDADVTLEASWEDFIELSKGALPAPKAMLQRRLKLSGGPRNLLRFRKLLVA
;
A
#
# COMPACT_ATOMS: atom_id res chain seq x y z
N MET A 1 0.33 21.53 -12.90
CA MET A 1 1.35 21.82 -11.85
C MET A 1 1.42 23.32 -11.60
N SER A 2 1.26 23.77 -10.36
CA SER A 2 1.47 25.19 -10.04
C SER A 2 2.97 25.54 -10.09
N VAL A 3 3.31 26.79 -10.37
CA VAL A 3 4.72 27.27 -10.34
C VAL A 3 5.35 27.04 -8.96
N ALA A 4 4.56 27.03 -7.89
CA ALA A 4 5.02 26.78 -6.53
C ALA A 4 5.43 25.32 -6.29
N GLU A 5 4.66 24.36 -6.81
CA GLU A 5 4.97 22.92 -6.71
C GLU A 5 6.17 22.53 -7.57
N GLN A 6 6.30 23.11 -8.78
CA GLN A 6 7.49 22.95 -9.62
C GLN A 6 8.77 23.41 -8.90
N ASN A 7 8.69 24.57 -8.24
CA ASN A 7 9.81 25.10 -7.47
C ASN A 7 10.22 24.23 -6.27
N LEU A 8 9.39 23.31 -5.78
CA LEU A 8 9.70 22.44 -4.64
C LEU A 8 10.50 21.20 -5.09
N THR A 9 10.08 20.53 -6.16
CA THR A 9 10.82 19.36 -6.67
C THR A 9 12.10 19.75 -7.41
N ASP A 10 12.13 20.90 -8.09
CA ASP A 10 13.34 21.39 -8.76
C ASP A 10 14.44 21.84 -7.77
N ARG A 11 14.11 22.04 -6.49
CA ARG A 11 15.10 22.26 -5.42
C ARG A 11 15.77 20.95 -4.97
N ILE A 12 15.17 19.79 -5.24
CA ILE A 12 15.76 18.49 -4.94
C ILE A 12 16.67 18.12 -6.11
N THR A 13 17.96 17.99 -5.85
CA THR A 13 18.94 17.52 -6.84
C THR A 13 19.58 16.23 -6.34
N TYR A 14 19.89 15.31 -7.26
CA TYR A 14 20.56 14.04 -6.93
C TYR A 14 21.93 14.28 -6.27
N GLU A 15 22.65 15.33 -6.70
CA GLU A 15 23.91 15.74 -6.07
C GLU A 15 23.71 16.19 -4.61
N ASP A 16 22.68 16.99 -4.33
CA ASP A 16 22.40 17.43 -2.95
C ASP A 16 21.94 16.25 -2.07
N LEU A 17 21.14 15.34 -2.61
CA LEU A 17 20.74 14.12 -1.91
C LEU A 17 21.96 13.26 -1.53
N TYR A 18 22.88 13.04 -2.47
CA TYR A 18 24.14 12.33 -2.21
C TYR A 18 25.02 13.07 -1.20
N ARG A 19 25.15 14.39 -1.33
CA ARG A 19 25.92 15.22 -0.38
C ARG A 19 25.35 15.12 1.04
N ARG A 20 24.03 15.13 1.20
CA ARG A 20 23.38 14.98 2.50
C ARG A 20 23.60 13.59 3.10
N TRP A 21 23.65 12.55 2.27
CA TRP A 21 24.03 11.20 2.71
C TRP A 21 25.43 11.19 3.33
N GLU A 22 26.44 11.70 2.62
CA GLU A 22 27.83 11.81 3.11
C GLU A 22 27.91 12.57 4.46
N GLN A 23 27.14 13.66 4.58
CA GLN A 23 27.15 14.53 5.77
C GLN A 23 26.38 13.95 6.97
N SER A 24 25.58 12.91 6.77
CA SER A 24 24.63 12.39 7.77
C SER A 24 24.87 10.93 8.15
N ASN A 25 26.06 10.41 7.84
CA ASN A 25 26.47 9.03 8.12
C ASN A 25 26.42 8.72 9.62
N TRP A 26 26.03 7.49 9.94
CA TRP A 26 25.94 6.95 11.30
C TRP A 26 26.31 5.47 11.31
N SER A 27 26.70 4.96 12.48
CA SER A 27 27.05 3.56 12.67
C SER A 27 25.97 2.83 13.45
N ALA A 28 25.33 1.86 12.81
CA ALA A 28 24.41 0.95 13.49
C ALA A 28 25.09 0.17 14.62
N MET A 29 26.43 0.05 14.64
CA MET A 29 27.19 -0.65 15.69
C MET A 29 27.53 0.24 16.89
N GLU A 30 27.48 1.56 16.74
CA GLU A 30 27.80 2.52 17.81
C GLU A 30 26.59 2.91 18.65
N ILE A 31 25.38 2.53 18.23
CA ILE A 31 24.17 2.71 19.03
C ILE A 31 24.24 1.79 20.25
N ASP A 32 24.23 2.41 21.43
CA ASP A 32 24.13 1.71 22.71
C ASP A 32 22.67 1.31 22.98
N LEU A 33 22.41 0.01 23.01
CA LEU A 33 21.10 -0.60 23.28
C LEU A 33 21.00 -1.17 24.71
N SER A 34 22.00 -0.93 25.57
CA SER A 34 22.07 -1.55 26.89
C SER A 34 20.92 -1.14 27.81
N ALA A 35 20.53 0.14 27.78
CA ALA A 35 19.42 0.68 28.55
C ALA A 35 18.05 0.23 28.04
N ASP A 36 17.94 -0.09 26.75
CA ASP A 36 16.70 -0.48 26.09
C ASP A 36 16.14 -1.81 26.61
N ARG A 37 16.98 -2.68 27.19
CA ARG A 37 16.55 -3.94 27.84
C ARG A 37 15.55 -3.71 28.96
N ASP A 38 15.84 -2.74 29.82
CA ASP A 38 14.97 -2.42 30.95
C ASP A 38 13.67 -1.76 30.45
N GLY A 39 13.77 -0.92 29.41
CA GLY A 39 12.62 -0.35 28.72
C GLY A 39 11.69 -1.41 28.13
N TRP A 40 12.25 -2.37 27.40
CA TRP A 40 11.52 -3.50 26.83
C TRP A 40 10.87 -4.40 27.89
N ALA A 41 11.60 -4.69 28.96
CA ALA A 41 11.09 -5.47 30.09
C ALA A 41 9.94 -4.74 30.82
N GLY A 42 9.96 -3.40 30.84
CA GLY A 42 8.94 -2.54 31.44
C GLY A 42 7.63 -2.44 30.64
N LEU A 43 7.60 -2.87 29.38
CA LEU A 43 6.38 -2.85 28.57
C LEU A 43 5.35 -3.86 29.11
N SER A 44 4.07 -3.47 29.08
CA SER A 44 2.96 -4.40 29.29
C SER A 44 2.90 -5.47 28.20
N ASP A 45 2.20 -6.57 28.44
CA ASP A 45 2.11 -7.67 27.47
C ASP A 45 1.54 -7.22 26.12
N ILE A 46 0.53 -6.33 26.12
CA ILE A 46 -0.05 -5.78 24.89
C ILE A 46 0.92 -4.85 24.16
N GLN A 47 1.65 -4.00 24.88
CA GLN A 47 2.68 -3.14 24.27
C GLN A 47 3.82 -3.99 23.71
N ARG A 48 4.25 -5.04 24.40
CA ARG A 48 5.30 -5.93 23.88
C ARG A 48 4.84 -6.68 22.63
N ALA A 49 3.60 -7.16 22.61
CA ALA A 49 3.02 -7.85 21.46
C ALA A 49 2.87 -6.90 20.25
N SER A 50 2.43 -5.66 20.48
CA SER A 50 2.29 -4.66 19.43
C SER A 50 3.65 -4.21 18.88
N ALA A 51 4.61 -3.90 19.75
CA ALA A 51 5.97 -3.58 19.34
C ALA A 51 6.61 -4.72 18.53
N MET A 52 6.47 -5.97 18.98
CA MET A 52 6.93 -7.14 18.22
C MET A 52 6.31 -7.20 16.82
N TRP A 53 5.00 -6.98 16.68
CA TRP A 53 4.34 -6.98 15.38
C TRP A 53 4.88 -5.89 14.45
N ILE A 54 5.01 -4.66 14.94
CA ILE A 54 5.44 -3.54 14.10
C ILE A 54 6.95 -3.62 13.78
N TYR A 55 7.80 -3.95 14.75
CA TYR A 55 9.24 -4.08 14.52
C TYR A 55 9.58 -5.24 13.59
N SER A 56 8.78 -6.30 13.58
CA SER A 56 8.92 -7.37 12.60
C SER A 56 8.64 -6.89 11.18
N MET A 57 7.64 -6.02 10.99
CA MET A 57 7.39 -5.38 9.70
C MET A 57 8.61 -4.55 9.28
N PHE A 58 9.12 -3.67 10.13
CA PHE A 58 10.32 -2.90 9.79
C PHE A 58 11.49 -3.81 9.46
N PHE A 59 11.90 -4.70 10.36
CA PHE A 59 13.08 -5.52 10.14
C PHE A 59 13.02 -6.33 8.84
N TYR A 60 11.89 -7.01 8.59
CA TYR A 60 11.70 -7.75 7.35
C TYR A 60 11.70 -6.82 6.12
N GLY A 61 11.10 -5.64 6.26
CA GLY A 61 11.06 -4.63 5.21
C GLY A 61 12.44 -4.14 4.83
N GLU A 62 13.24 -3.71 5.80
CA GLU A 62 14.62 -3.22 5.60
C GLU A 62 15.49 -4.27 4.90
N ASP A 63 15.39 -5.54 5.31
CA ASP A 63 16.13 -6.64 4.69
C ASP A 63 15.69 -6.89 3.23
N SER A 64 14.38 -7.00 3.00
CA SER A 64 13.82 -7.20 1.66
C SER A 64 14.22 -6.06 0.72
N VAL A 65 14.17 -4.82 1.19
CA VAL A 65 14.49 -3.68 0.33
C VAL A 65 16.00 -3.58 0.05
N ALA A 66 16.87 -3.92 1.01
CA ALA A 66 18.32 -4.01 0.81
C ALA A 66 18.70 -5.06 -0.25
N ASP A 67 18.06 -6.24 -0.22
CA ASP A 67 18.25 -7.31 -1.19
C ASP A 67 17.76 -6.92 -2.59
N ASN A 68 16.63 -6.22 -2.65
CA ASN A 68 15.95 -5.88 -3.88
C ASN A 68 16.46 -4.61 -4.58
N LEU A 69 17.29 -3.77 -3.97
CA LEU A 69 17.67 -2.49 -4.57
C LEU A 69 18.65 -2.61 -5.75
N SER A 70 19.42 -3.70 -5.85
CA SER A 70 20.44 -3.83 -6.91
C SER A 70 19.90 -3.70 -8.36
N PRO A 71 18.74 -4.28 -8.75
CA PRO A 71 18.14 -4.07 -10.07
C PRO A 71 17.64 -2.64 -10.31
N TYR A 72 17.31 -1.89 -9.25
CA TYR A 72 16.91 -0.48 -9.37
C TYR A 72 18.11 0.38 -9.78
N ILE A 73 19.28 0.14 -9.16
CA ILE A 73 20.54 0.78 -9.55
C ILE A 73 20.85 0.46 -11.03
N ASP A 74 20.72 -0.80 -11.42
CA ASP A 74 20.98 -1.26 -12.78
C ASP A 74 20.02 -0.66 -13.83
N ALA A 75 18.78 -0.38 -13.45
CA ALA A 75 17.72 0.13 -14.32
C ALA A 75 17.67 1.66 -14.38
N ALA A 76 18.27 2.36 -13.42
CA ALA A 76 18.20 3.82 -13.38
C ALA A 76 18.85 4.45 -14.64
N PRO A 77 18.14 5.35 -15.34
CA PRO A 77 18.58 5.85 -16.65
C PRO A 77 19.75 6.85 -16.56
N ARG A 78 20.00 7.45 -15.40
CA ARG A 78 21.07 8.46 -15.22
C ARG A 78 22.07 8.04 -14.15
N GLU A 79 23.33 8.40 -14.35
CA GLU A 79 24.42 8.01 -13.44
C GLU A 79 24.24 8.58 -12.03
N GLU A 80 23.78 9.84 -11.93
CA GLU A 80 23.52 10.46 -10.63
C GLU A 80 22.40 9.77 -9.84
N GLN A 81 21.44 9.14 -10.54
CA GLN A 81 20.42 8.31 -9.90
C GLN A 81 21.01 7.01 -9.38
N LYS A 82 21.89 6.37 -10.15
CA LYS A 82 22.60 5.15 -9.72
C LYS A 82 23.45 5.40 -8.50
N TYR A 83 24.17 6.53 -8.47
CA TYR A 83 25.05 6.86 -7.35
C TYR A 83 24.25 7.09 -6.07
N PHE A 84 23.10 7.75 -6.14
CA PHE A 84 22.21 7.89 -5.00
C PHE A 84 21.59 6.53 -4.58
N LEU A 85 21.10 5.73 -5.53
CA LEU A 85 20.53 4.42 -5.19
C LEU A 85 21.58 3.49 -4.55
N ALA A 86 22.86 3.59 -4.95
CA ALA A 86 23.93 2.87 -4.29
C ALA A 86 24.13 3.30 -2.82
N THR A 87 23.96 4.59 -2.50
CA THR A 87 23.98 5.05 -1.10
C THR A 87 22.77 4.56 -0.33
N GLN A 88 21.59 4.55 -0.95
CA GLN A 88 20.39 3.99 -0.34
C GLN A 88 20.59 2.50 -0.01
N GLN A 89 21.23 1.71 -0.88
CA GLN A 89 21.48 0.28 -0.57
C GLN A 89 22.30 0.08 0.72
N VAL A 90 23.23 1.00 0.99
CA VAL A 90 24.02 0.99 2.22
C VAL A 90 23.16 1.37 3.43
N ASP A 91 22.26 2.35 3.27
CA ASP A 91 21.32 2.76 4.32
C ASP A 91 20.39 1.60 4.68
N GLU A 92 19.76 0.93 3.71
CA GLU A 92 18.85 -0.21 4.00
C GLU A 92 19.56 -1.39 4.67
N ALA A 93 20.76 -1.74 4.20
CA ALA A 93 21.56 -2.77 4.85
C ALA A 93 21.91 -2.38 6.30
N ARG A 94 22.18 -1.09 6.55
CA ARG A 94 22.43 -0.56 7.89
C ARG A 94 21.16 -0.61 8.75
N HIS A 95 19.99 -0.31 8.18
CA HIS A 95 18.71 -0.39 8.88
C HIS A 95 18.42 -1.84 9.30
N ALA A 96 18.56 -2.80 8.39
CA ALA A 96 18.40 -4.23 8.68
C ALA A 96 19.34 -4.70 9.80
N ILE A 97 20.61 -4.28 9.78
CA ILE A 97 21.57 -4.56 10.86
C ILE A 97 21.12 -3.95 12.19
N PHE A 98 20.65 -2.69 12.19
CA PHE A 98 20.16 -2.03 13.40
C PHE A 98 18.96 -2.77 14.02
N PHE A 99 17.96 -3.12 13.21
CA PHE A 99 16.81 -3.89 13.72
C PHE A 99 17.22 -5.29 14.18
N HIS A 100 18.08 -6.01 13.45
CA HIS A 100 18.61 -7.29 13.91
C HIS A 100 19.30 -7.16 15.28
N ARG A 101 20.14 -6.13 15.47
CA ARG A 101 20.77 -5.86 16.76
C ARG A 101 19.73 -5.64 17.86
N PHE A 102 18.67 -4.87 17.59
CA PHE A 102 17.60 -4.66 18.57
C PHE A 102 16.88 -5.97 18.93
N PHE A 103 16.50 -6.77 17.95
CA PHE A 103 15.88 -8.08 18.17
C PHE A 103 16.77 -9.01 19.00
N LYS A 104 18.05 -9.09 18.68
CA LYS A 104 18.99 -9.97 19.35
C LYS A 104 19.37 -9.47 20.76
N GLU A 105 19.75 -8.19 20.87
CA GLU A 105 20.35 -7.63 22.08
C GLU A 105 19.32 -7.21 23.12
N VAL A 106 18.12 -6.79 22.70
CA VAL A 106 17.07 -6.24 23.57
C VAL A 106 15.91 -7.22 23.72
N ILE A 107 15.34 -7.68 22.60
CA ILE A 107 14.18 -8.57 22.63
C ILE A 107 14.59 -10.00 23.04
N GLY A 108 15.79 -10.44 22.66
CA GLY A 108 16.27 -11.80 22.85
C GLY A 108 15.67 -12.79 21.85
N ALA A 109 15.42 -12.34 20.62
CA ALA A 109 14.84 -13.14 19.54
C ALA A 109 15.80 -13.23 18.34
N GLY A 110 16.12 -14.47 17.94
CA GLY A 110 17.07 -14.76 16.87
C GLY A 110 18.54 -14.62 17.32
N ASP A 111 19.39 -15.53 16.85
CA ASP A 111 20.83 -15.53 17.17
C ASP A 111 21.67 -14.90 16.06
N ASP A 112 21.18 -14.99 14.83
CA ASP A 112 21.75 -14.44 13.60
C ASP A 112 20.65 -13.82 12.73
N ILE A 113 21.04 -13.16 11.64
CA ILE A 113 20.10 -12.44 10.76
C ILE A 113 19.00 -13.39 10.26
N ALA A 114 19.36 -14.59 9.77
CA ALA A 114 18.41 -15.54 9.20
C ALA A 114 17.37 -16.03 10.22
N THR A 115 17.81 -16.40 11.42
CA THR A 115 16.89 -16.82 12.50
C THR A 115 16.03 -15.67 13.00
N THR A 116 16.56 -14.45 13.01
CA THR A 116 15.77 -13.26 13.37
C THR A 116 14.69 -12.97 12.33
N LEU A 117 15.02 -13.10 11.03
CA LEU A 117 14.07 -12.90 9.94
C LEU A 117 12.93 -13.91 9.99
N ALA A 118 13.23 -15.17 10.31
CA ALA A 118 12.21 -16.20 10.51
C ALA A 118 11.24 -15.83 11.65
N VAL A 119 11.74 -15.26 12.76
CA VAL A 119 10.88 -14.76 13.84
C VAL A 119 10.01 -13.59 13.37
N ALA A 120 10.58 -12.67 12.59
CA ALA A 120 9.84 -11.53 12.06
C ALA A 120 8.72 -11.96 11.10
N GLU A 121 9.02 -12.88 10.19
CA GLU A 121 8.11 -13.40 9.17
C GLU A 121 6.82 -14.00 9.78
N GLU A 122 6.93 -14.70 10.91
CA GLU A 122 5.78 -15.27 11.64
C GLU A 122 4.76 -14.22 12.09
N ARG A 123 5.16 -12.95 12.21
CA ARG A 123 4.32 -11.87 12.73
C ARG A 123 3.64 -11.05 11.62
N LEU A 124 4.02 -11.25 10.37
CA LEU A 124 3.53 -10.42 9.26
C LEU A 124 2.06 -10.75 8.93
N GLY A 125 1.31 -9.73 8.51
CA GLY A 125 -0.07 -9.87 8.03
C GLY A 125 -0.13 -10.19 6.54
N TRP A 126 -1.31 -10.58 6.05
CA TRP A 126 -1.53 -10.87 4.63
C TRP A 126 -1.17 -9.69 3.71
N GLY A 127 -1.66 -8.49 4.03
CA GLY A 127 -1.43 -7.31 3.18
C GLY A 127 0.05 -6.96 3.05
N TYR A 128 0.79 -7.05 4.17
CA TYR A 128 2.24 -6.85 4.18
C TYR A 128 2.95 -7.84 3.25
N ARG A 129 2.64 -9.14 3.39
CA ARG A 129 3.25 -10.18 2.54
C ARG A 129 2.97 -9.93 1.05
N GLN A 130 1.74 -9.58 0.67
CA GLN A 130 1.42 -9.31 -0.74
C GLN A 130 2.23 -8.16 -1.34
N VAL A 131 2.41 -7.07 -0.59
CA VAL A 131 3.20 -5.91 -1.04
C VAL A 131 4.67 -6.29 -1.23
N PHE A 132 5.27 -6.99 -0.25
CA PHE A 132 6.68 -7.36 -0.32
C PHE A 132 6.95 -8.52 -1.31
N ASP A 133 6.05 -9.49 -1.45
CA ASP A 133 6.10 -10.48 -2.54
C ASP A 133 6.04 -9.81 -3.92
N ARG A 134 5.31 -8.69 -4.05
CA ARG A 134 5.29 -7.91 -5.28
C ARG A 134 6.57 -7.12 -5.49
N LEU A 135 7.21 -6.62 -4.43
CA LEU A 135 8.49 -5.95 -4.47
C LEU A 135 9.60 -6.91 -4.95
N ASP A 136 9.66 -8.13 -4.41
CA ASP A 136 10.58 -9.18 -4.85
C ASP A 136 10.40 -9.49 -6.35
N ARG A 137 9.15 -9.65 -6.78
CA ARG A 137 8.84 -9.85 -8.21
C ARG A 137 9.25 -8.67 -9.07
N MET A 138 9.08 -7.44 -8.58
CA MET A 138 9.53 -6.23 -9.29
C MET A 138 11.03 -6.23 -9.53
N ALA A 139 11.83 -6.63 -8.53
CA ALA A 139 13.28 -6.74 -8.68
C ALA A 139 13.66 -7.75 -9.77
N VAL A 140 12.98 -8.90 -9.83
CA VAL A 140 13.19 -9.90 -10.90
C VAL A 140 12.78 -9.36 -12.28
N GLU A 141 11.66 -8.63 -12.37
CA GLU A 141 11.19 -7.97 -13.59
C GLU A 141 12.21 -6.94 -14.09
N LEU A 142 12.72 -6.06 -13.23
CA LEU A 142 13.72 -5.04 -13.57
C LEU A 142 15.03 -5.61 -14.11
N ARG A 143 15.45 -6.79 -13.62
CA ARG A 143 16.63 -7.48 -14.18
C ARG A 143 16.43 -7.83 -15.67
N ARG A 144 15.19 -8.02 -16.11
CA ARG A 144 14.81 -8.40 -17.48
C ARG A 144 14.37 -7.22 -18.35
N ASP A 145 13.63 -6.28 -17.76
CA ASP A 145 13.07 -5.11 -18.42
C ASP A 145 13.49 -3.83 -17.69
N ARG A 146 14.40 -3.08 -18.32
CA ARG A 146 14.94 -1.81 -17.81
C ARG A 146 14.33 -0.61 -18.54
N SER A 147 13.14 -0.76 -19.11
CA SER A 147 12.42 0.34 -19.75
C SER A 147 12.01 1.41 -18.74
N LEU A 148 11.87 2.66 -19.20
CA LEU A 148 11.42 3.76 -18.33
C LEU A 148 10.06 3.50 -17.68
N PRO A 149 9.04 2.93 -18.36
CA PRO A 149 7.77 2.59 -17.70
C PRO A 149 7.92 1.57 -16.58
N LYS A 150 8.74 0.51 -16.77
CA LYS A 150 9.00 -0.49 -15.72
C LYS A 150 9.79 0.12 -14.55
N PHE A 151 10.75 1.00 -14.84
CA PHE A 151 11.46 1.75 -13.80
C PHE A 151 10.52 2.70 -13.03
N ALA A 152 9.58 3.38 -13.71
CA ALA A 152 8.58 4.22 -13.06
C ALA A 152 7.65 3.41 -12.13
N GLN A 153 7.23 2.20 -12.54
CA GLN A 153 6.52 1.27 -11.67
C GLN A 153 7.35 0.93 -10.45
N ALA A 154 8.61 0.54 -10.64
CA ALA A 154 9.47 0.14 -9.54
C ALA A 154 9.67 1.29 -8.51
N ILE A 155 10.00 2.50 -8.97
CA ILE A 155 10.13 3.68 -8.11
C ILE A 155 8.81 4.01 -7.40
N THR A 156 7.66 3.79 -8.05
CA THR A 156 6.35 3.98 -7.41
C THR A 156 6.12 2.95 -6.30
N LEU A 157 6.38 1.66 -6.57
CA LEU A 157 6.18 0.60 -5.60
C LEU A 157 7.07 0.79 -4.37
N TYR A 158 8.35 1.04 -4.58
CA TYR A 158 9.29 1.17 -3.47
C TYR A 158 9.13 2.53 -2.78
N HIS A 159 9.54 3.62 -3.43
CA HIS A 159 9.68 4.91 -2.74
C HIS A 159 8.35 5.56 -2.37
N LEU A 160 7.27 5.28 -3.11
CA LEU A 160 5.97 5.90 -2.86
C LEU A 160 5.04 5.01 -2.03
N ILE A 161 4.92 3.73 -2.38
CA ILE A 161 4.06 2.80 -1.61
C ILE A 161 4.78 2.30 -0.37
N VAL A 162 5.92 1.62 -0.50
CA VAL A 162 6.64 1.04 0.66
C VAL A 162 7.15 2.10 1.62
N GLU A 163 7.94 3.08 1.16
CA GLU A 163 8.55 4.05 2.08
C GLU A 163 7.56 5.17 2.49
N ALA A 164 7.05 5.93 1.53
CA ALA A 164 6.27 7.14 1.85
C ALA A 164 4.88 6.84 2.42
N THR A 165 4.25 5.72 2.02
CA THR A 165 2.87 5.40 2.41
C THR A 165 2.80 4.37 3.53
N LEU A 166 3.73 3.42 3.62
CA LEU A 166 3.71 2.37 4.64
C LEU A 166 4.74 2.60 5.75
N ALA A 167 6.03 2.79 5.44
CA ALA A 167 7.06 2.95 6.46
C ALA A 167 6.91 4.26 7.25
N GLN A 168 6.75 5.40 6.57
CA GLN A 168 6.70 6.71 7.22
C GLN A 168 5.58 6.87 8.28
N PRO A 169 4.32 6.44 8.06
CA PRO A 169 3.31 6.43 9.12
C PRO A 169 3.70 5.49 10.28
N GLY A 170 4.20 4.28 9.97
CA GLY A 170 4.62 3.32 10.99
C GLY A 170 5.72 3.90 11.90
N GLN A 171 6.69 4.61 11.32
CA GLN A 171 7.74 5.31 12.06
C GLN A 171 7.16 6.39 12.96
N HIS A 172 6.28 7.25 12.42
CA HIS A 172 5.68 8.36 13.16
C HIS A 172 5.01 7.90 14.47
N PHE A 173 4.21 6.83 14.42
CA PHE A 173 3.48 6.37 15.60
C PHE A 173 4.36 5.62 16.61
N ILE A 174 5.37 4.89 16.15
CA ILE A 174 6.34 4.23 17.04
C ILE A 174 7.22 5.25 17.75
N GLU A 175 7.82 6.17 16.98
CA GLU A 175 8.77 7.17 17.50
C GLU A 175 8.11 8.04 18.54
N ASP A 176 6.90 8.51 18.26
CA ASP A 176 6.13 9.38 19.15
C ASP A 176 5.95 8.78 20.55
N PHE A 177 5.72 7.46 20.66
CA PHE A 177 5.51 6.82 21.95
C PHE A 177 6.83 6.69 22.73
N PHE A 178 7.86 6.07 22.14
CA PHE A 178 9.11 5.78 22.87
C PHE A 178 9.94 7.03 23.15
N VAL A 179 9.85 8.07 22.31
CA VAL A 179 10.45 9.37 22.59
C VAL A 179 9.76 10.06 23.76
N LYS A 180 8.42 10.00 23.86
CA LYS A 180 7.67 10.60 24.97
C LYS A 180 7.93 9.89 26.29
N GLU A 181 7.97 8.55 26.28
CA GLU A 181 8.19 7.75 27.50
C GLU A 181 9.67 7.70 27.92
N GLY A 182 10.61 7.86 26.99
CA GLY A 182 12.05 7.89 27.27
C GLY A 182 12.62 6.54 27.74
N THR A 183 11.93 5.43 27.47
CA THR A 183 12.26 4.09 28.01
C THR A 183 13.23 3.29 27.15
N MET A 184 13.32 3.58 25.84
CA MET A 184 14.21 2.88 24.90
C MET A 184 15.05 3.90 24.11
N PRO A 185 16.09 4.50 24.75
CA PRO A 185 16.85 5.61 24.17
C PRO A 185 17.72 5.19 22.98
N GLY A 186 18.29 3.99 22.99
CA GLY A 186 19.10 3.49 21.88
C GLY A 186 18.26 3.23 20.64
N PHE A 187 17.10 2.61 20.81
CA PHE A 187 16.13 2.40 19.74
C PHE A 187 15.62 3.72 19.17
N SER A 188 15.26 4.67 20.04
CA SER A 188 14.82 6.01 19.61
C SER A 188 15.90 6.75 18.80
N ALA A 189 17.17 6.64 19.21
CA ALA A 189 18.28 7.23 18.47
C ALA A 189 18.48 6.56 17.10
N GLY A 190 18.32 5.23 17.02
CA GLY A 190 18.38 4.50 15.76
C GLY A 190 17.24 4.86 14.81
N MET A 191 16.00 4.86 15.29
CA MET A 191 14.84 5.29 14.50
C MET A 191 14.99 6.71 13.97
N ALA A 192 15.49 7.65 14.78
CA ALA A 192 15.75 9.01 14.33
C ALA A 192 16.79 9.09 13.19
N ASN A 193 17.75 8.15 13.13
CA ASN A 193 18.67 8.06 12.00
C ASN A 193 17.99 7.44 10.77
N VAL A 194 17.26 6.34 10.95
CA VAL A 194 16.47 5.68 9.88
C VAL A 194 15.51 6.68 9.24
N SER A 195 14.72 7.41 10.04
CA SER A 195 13.78 8.43 9.57
C SER A 195 14.45 9.58 8.79
N ARG A 196 15.70 9.94 9.15
CA ARG A 196 16.49 10.93 8.39
C ARG A 196 16.97 10.36 7.04
N ASP A 197 17.22 9.07 6.97
CA ASP A 197 17.62 8.35 5.75
C ASP A 197 16.42 8.22 4.81
N GLU A 198 15.27 7.77 5.32
CA GLU A 198 14.00 7.68 4.59
C GLU A 198 13.54 8.99 3.96
N GLN A 199 13.76 10.13 4.63
CA GLN A 199 13.45 11.44 4.05
C GLN A 199 14.19 11.68 2.74
N ARG A 200 15.42 11.17 2.59
CA ARG A 200 16.20 11.26 1.35
C ARG A 200 15.69 10.27 0.32
N HIS A 201 15.37 9.05 0.71
CA HIS A 201 14.86 8.01 -0.19
C HIS A 201 13.52 8.42 -0.83
N ILE A 202 12.58 8.89 -0.01
CA ILE A 202 11.30 9.45 -0.47
C ILE A 202 11.53 10.68 -1.36
N GLY A 203 12.47 11.55 -0.97
CA GLY A 203 12.84 12.73 -1.77
C GLY A 203 13.35 12.37 -3.17
N PHE A 204 14.15 11.30 -3.26
CA PHE A 204 14.60 10.73 -4.53
C PHE A 204 13.44 10.21 -5.36
N GLY A 205 12.58 9.37 -4.79
CA GLY A 205 11.41 8.81 -5.50
C GLY A 205 10.49 9.89 -6.07
N VAL A 206 10.16 10.90 -5.27
CA VAL A 206 9.35 12.06 -5.70
C VAL A 206 10.02 12.81 -6.84
N LYS A 207 11.34 13.04 -6.77
CA LYS A 207 12.09 13.75 -7.82
C LYS A 207 12.10 12.95 -9.13
N VAL A 208 12.41 11.65 -9.07
CA VAL A 208 12.45 10.77 -10.25
C VAL A 208 11.06 10.70 -10.91
N LEU A 209 10.00 10.43 -10.14
CA LEU A 209 8.65 10.36 -10.70
C LEU A 209 8.20 11.70 -11.28
N SER A 210 8.56 12.84 -10.66
CA SER A 210 8.22 14.15 -11.22
C SER A 210 8.85 14.40 -12.59
N GLU A 211 10.05 13.88 -12.83
CA GLU A 211 10.72 13.95 -14.14
C GLU A 211 10.07 12.99 -15.14
N LEU A 212 9.91 11.71 -14.76
CA LEU A 212 9.37 10.68 -15.66
C LEU A 212 7.94 10.97 -16.11
N LEU A 213 7.06 11.34 -15.17
CA LEU A 213 5.63 11.53 -15.45
C LEU A 213 5.35 12.85 -16.17
N ARG A 214 6.25 13.82 -16.11
CA ARG A 214 6.16 15.07 -16.88
C ARG A 214 6.43 14.86 -18.36
N GLU A 215 7.30 13.90 -18.68
CA GLU A 215 7.82 13.70 -20.04
C GLU A 215 7.23 12.47 -20.74
N SER A 216 6.62 11.52 -20.02
CA SER A 216 6.16 10.25 -20.57
C SER A 216 4.75 9.85 -20.13
N ALA A 217 3.82 9.85 -21.09
CA ALA A 217 2.47 9.30 -20.90
C ALA A 217 2.48 7.77 -20.68
N GLU A 218 3.44 7.05 -21.25
CA GLU A 218 3.63 5.62 -21.02
C GLU A 218 4.02 5.32 -19.57
N CYS A 219 4.87 6.17 -18.97
CA CYS A 219 5.21 6.04 -17.55
C CYS A 219 3.99 6.29 -16.66
N LYS A 220 3.14 7.28 -16.99
CA LYS A 220 1.88 7.50 -16.25
C LYS A 220 0.98 6.27 -16.29
N ALA A 221 0.74 5.73 -17.49
CA ALA A 221 -0.09 4.54 -17.65
C ALA A 221 0.46 3.33 -16.87
N ALA A 222 1.78 3.12 -16.87
CA ALA A 222 2.41 2.04 -16.12
C ALA A 222 2.29 2.24 -14.60
N VAL A 223 2.41 3.48 -14.12
CA VAL A 223 2.16 3.83 -12.72
C VAL A 223 0.71 3.56 -12.32
N ASP A 224 -0.25 3.97 -13.15
CA ASP A 224 -1.67 3.73 -12.90
C ASP A 224 -1.99 2.23 -12.82
N GLU A 225 -1.42 1.42 -13.73
CA GLU A 225 -1.55 -0.05 -13.72
C GLU A 225 -1.04 -0.67 -12.42
N LEU A 226 0.14 -0.25 -11.97
CA LEU A 226 0.72 -0.75 -10.71
C LEU A 226 -0.14 -0.35 -9.51
N LEU A 227 -0.62 0.89 -9.45
CA LEU A 227 -1.42 1.38 -8.32
C LEU A 227 -2.72 0.59 -8.19
N VAL A 228 -3.40 0.30 -9.30
CA VAL A 228 -4.58 -0.57 -9.32
C VAL A 228 -4.25 -1.97 -8.76
N GLU A 229 -3.08 -2.52 -9.11
CA GLU A 229 -2.64 -3.83 -8.62
C GLU A 229 -2.41 -3.84 -7.10
N VAL A 230 -1.71 -2.84 -6.55
CA VAL A 230 -1.13 -2.93 -5.19
C VAL A 230 -1.98 -2.28 -4.09
N LEU A 231 -2.74 -1.22 -4.40
CA LEU A 231 -3.54 -0.50 -3.40
C LEU A 231 -4.59 -1.35 -2.69
N PRO A 232 -5.21 -2.39 -3.30
CA PRO A 232 -6.07 -3.31 -2.56
C PRO A 232 -5.39 -3.96 -1.36
N TRP A 233 -4.08 -4.23 -1.44
CA TRP A 233 -3.30 -4.86 -0.37
C TRP A 233 -2.87 -3.88 0.72
N THR A 234 -2.60 -2.61 0.37
CA THR A 234 -2.09 -1.61 1.32
C THR A 234 -3.07 -1.34 2.45
N SER A 235 -4.38 -1.41 2.16
CA SER A 235 -5.46 -1.33 3.16
C SER A 235 -5.33 -2.37 4.29
N SER A 236 -4.62 -3.46 4.03
CA SER A 236 -4.50 -4.61 4.93
C SER A 236 -3.13 -4.73 5.62
N VAL A 237 -2.22 -3.77 5.39
CA VAL A 237 -0.86 -3.81 5.96
C VAL A 237 -0.88 -3.57 7.47
N PHE A 238 -1.63 -2.56 7.93
CA PHE A 238 -1.71 -2.17 9.34
C PHE A 238 -2.89 -2.78 10.09
N ILE A 239 -3.45 -3.91 9.61
CA ILE A 239 -4.47 -4.63 10.38
C ILE A 239 -3.78 -5.33 11.55
N PRO A 240 -4.12 -5.01 12.81
CA PRO A 240 -3.53 -5.67 13.95
C PRO A 240 -3.99 -7.14 14.04
N PRO A 241 -3.17 -8.04 14.61
CA PRO A 241 -3.52 -9.44 14.81
C PRO A 241 -4.91 -9.62 15.43
N GLY A 242 -5.78 -10.37 14.74
CA GLY A 242 -7.14 -10.66 15.19
C GLY A 242 -8.05 -9.44 15.30
N TRP A 243 -7.77 -8.35 14.57
CA TRP A 243 -8.48 -7.06 14.68
C TRP A 243 -8.44 -6.45 16.09
N ASN A 244 -7.44 -6.83 16.91
CA ASN A 244 -7.32 -6.32 18.26
C ASN A 244 -6.82 -4.87 18.25
N ARG A 245 -7.76 -3.91 18.36
CA ARG A 245 -7.48 -2.47 18.40
C ARG A 245 -6.61 -2.03 19.59
N GLU A 246 -6.43 -2.86 20.61
CA GLU A 246 -5.50 -2.54 21.70
C GLU A 246 -4.04 -2.46 21.24
N TYR A 247 -3.69 -3.04 20.09
CA TYR A 247 -2.36 -2.91 19.49
C TYR A 247 -1.98 -1.45 19.19
N THR A 248 -2.94 -0.60 18.84
CA THR A 248 -2.70 0.84 18.64
C THR A 248 -3.02 1.63 19.90
N ARG A 249 -4.13 1.31 20.59
CA ARG A 249 -4.60 2.07 21.75
C ARG A 249 -3.64 2.04 22.94
N CYS A 250 -2.87 0.96 23.09
CA CYS A 250 -1.84 0.86 24.13
C CYS A 250 -0.73 1.92 24.02
N TYR A 251 -0.65 2.61 22.88
CA TYR A 251 0.26 3.73 22.61
C TYR A 251 -0.46 5.08 22.45
N GLY A 252 -1.78 5.12 22.68
CA GLY A 252 -2.57 6.35 22.68
C GLY A 252 -3.06 6.84 21.32
N PHE A 253 -3.12 5.97 20.32
CA PHE A 253 -3.69 6.29 19.00
C PHE A 253 -4.64 5.20 18.49
N GLU A 254 -5.54 5.56 17.59
CA GLU A 254 -6.47 4.65 16.93
C GLU A 254 -5.93 4.20 15.56
N LEU A 255 -6.41 3.07 15.06
CA LEU A 255 -6.03 2.54 13.75
C LEU A 255 -6.29 3.55 12.62
N GLU A 256 -7.39 4.29 12.73
CA GLU A 256 -7.78 5.34 11.80
C GLU A 256 -6.78 6.51 11.76
N ASP A 257 -6.00 6.75 12.83
CA ASP A 257 -4.98 7.80 12.84
C ASP A 257 -3.84 7.45 11.87
N ILE A 258 -3.49 6.16 11.77
CA ILE A 258 -2.52 5.66 10.77
C ILE A 258 -3.06 5.91 9.36
N GLY A 259 -4.31 5.52 9.11
CA GLY A 259 -4.94 5.66 7.79
C GLY A 259 -5.12 7.13 7.37
N GLU A 260 -5.48 8.00 8.31
CA GLU A 260 -5.61 9.44 8.06
C GLU A 260 -4.27 10.05 7.67
N TRP A 261 -3.22 9.73 8.45
CA TRP A 261 -1.87 10.21 8.18
C TRP A 261 -1.38 9.72 6.82
N GLY A 262 -1.54 8.42 6.52
CA GLY A 262 -1.13 7.82 5.25
C GLY A 262 -1.84 8.46 4.05
N THR A 263 -3.14 8.74 4.17
CA THR A 263 -3.92 9.42 3.15
C THR A 263 -3.39 10.84 2.89
N ARG A 264 -3.07 11.61 3.94
CA ARG A 264 -2.51 12.96 3.78
C ARG A 264 -1.13 12.92 3.12
N ALA A 265 -0.28 11.96 3.54
CA ALA A 265 1.06 11.81 3.02
C ALA A 265 1.05 11.50 1.51
N ILE A 266 0.29 10.48 1.09
CA ILE A 266 0.25 10.07 -0.32
C ILE A 266 -0.33 11.17 -1.22
N GLU A 267 -1.37 11.88 -0.78
CA GLU A 267 -1.91 13.04 -1.50
C GLU A 267 -0.88 14.14 -1.69
N GLN A 268 -0.14 14.47 -0.62
CA GLN A 268 0.90 15.49 -0.69
C GLN A 268 2.01 15.09 -1.66
N LYS A 269 2.43 13.82 -1.68
CA LYS A 269 3.49 13.35 -2.59
C LYS A 269 3.03 13.38 -4.04
N TRP A 270 1.82 12.91 -4.37
CA TRP A 270 1.30 12.94 -5.75
C TRP A 270 1.14 14.36 -6.28
N ARG A 271 0.70 15.31 -5.44
CA ARG A 271 0.71 16.73 -5.80
C ARG A 271 2.12 17.25 -6.07
N ALA A 272 3.09 16.92 -5.22
CA ALA A 272 4.49 17.33 -5.41
C ALA A 272 5.12 16.73 -6.68
N ILE A 273 4.81 15.47 -7.01
CA ILE A 273 5.21 14.81 -8.25
C ILE A 273 4.66 15.56 -9.48
N GLY A 274 3.49 16.19 -9.33
CA GLY A 274 2.80 16.88 -10.41
C GLY A 274 1.87 15.97 -11.20
N TYR A 275 1.43 14.88 -10.58
CA TYR A 275 0.37 14.00 -11.07
C TYR A 275 -0.60 13.74 -9.91
N PRO A 276 -1.42 14.75 -9.56
CA PRO A 276 -2.29 14.67 -8.40
C PRO A 276 -3.38 13.62 -8.63
N ILE A 277 -3.90 13.04 -7.53
CA ILE A 277 -4.83 11.91 -7.59
C ILE A 277 -6.08 12.22 -8.43
N GLU A 278 -6.52 13.48 -8.47
CA GLU A 278 -7.70 13.90 -9.25
C GLU A 278 -7.49 13.86 -10.77
N GLU A 279 -6.24 13.77 -11.24
CA GLU A 279 -5.90 13.62 -12.67
C GLU A 279 -5.77 12.15 -13.10
N MET A 280 -5.78 11.20 -12.15
CA MET A 280 -5.60 9.77 -12.42
C MET A 280 -6.88 9.15 -13.00
N PRO A 281 -6.76 8.07 -13.79
CA PRO A 281 -7.92 7.32 -14.28
C PRO A 281 -8.82 6.80 -13.15
N PRO A 282 -10.13 6.61 -13.42
CA PRO A 282 -11.02 5.89 -12.51
C PRO A 282 -10.44 4.52 -12.12
N GLY A 283 -10.67 4.13 -10.87
CA GLY A 283 -10.13 2.89 -10.32
C GLY A 283 -8.70 2.92 -9.81
N THR A 284 -7.87 3.91 -10.19
CA THR A 284 -6.50 4.03 -9.64
C THR A 284 -6.53 4.34 -8.15
N PHE A 285 -7.27 5.37 -7.73
CA PHE A 285 -7.55 5.65 -6.31
C PHE A 285 -9.07 5.78 -6.11
N PRO A 286 -9.79 4.66 -5.90
CA PRO A 286 -11.25 4.64 -5.85
C PRO A 286 -11.82 5.15 -4.51
N MET A 287 -11.18 6.16 -3.92
CA MET A 287 -11.62 6.82 -2.69
C MET A 287 -12.52 8.01 -3.01
N ASP A 288 -13.51 8.27 -2.17
CA ASP A 288 -14.35 9.46 -2.31
C ASP A 288 -13.55 10.72 -1.94
N GLN A 289 -13.14 11.48 -2.95
CA GLN A 289 -12.34 12.72 -2.79
C GLN A 289 -13.14 13.86 -2.14
N ALA A 290 -14.46 13.75 -1.98
CA ALA A 290 -15.27 14.73 -1.24
C ALA A 290 -15.15 14.54 0.29
N LEU A 291 -14.70 13.37 0.74
CA LEU A 291 -14.52 13.06 2.15
C LEU A 291 -13.19 13.58 2.68
N THR A 292 -13.16 13.90 3.98
CA THR A 292 -11.90 14.22 4.66
C THR A 292 -10.96 13.00 4.69
N PRO A 293 -9.63 13.19 4.85
CA PRO A 293 -8.69 12.09 5.03
C PRO A 293 -9.10 11.11 6.15
N ARG A 294 -9.65 11.62 7.27
CA ARG A 294 -10.17 10.80 8.36
C ARG A 294 -11.33 9.90 7.94
N GLN A 295 -12.33 10.48 7.28
CA GLN A 295 -13.51 9.73 6.82
C GLN A 295 -13.13 8.66 5.80
N ARG A 296 -12.18 8.95 4.91
CA ARG A 296 -11.64 7.96 3.96
C ARG A 296 -10.93 6.80 4.67
N ALA A 297 -10.14 7.09 5.71
CA ALA A 297 -9.51 6.06 6.52
C ALA A 297 -10.56 5.18 7.23
N GLU A 298 -11.58 5.80 7.82
CA GLU A 298 -12.70 5.09 8.47
C GLU A 298 -13.46 4.19 7.49
N GLU A 299 -13.76 4.66 6.29
CA GLU A 299 -14.44 3.84 5.26
C GLU A 299 -13.58 2.66 4.82
N MET A 300 -12.30 2.88 4.54
CA MET A 300 -11.39 1.80 4.13
C MET A 300 -11.24 0.76 5.25
N ILE A 301 -11.07 1.19 6.50
CA ILE A 301 -10.99 0.28 7.66
C ILE A 301 -12.28 -0.54 7.79
N ARG A 302 -13.46 0.08 7.63
CA ARG A 302 -14.74 -0.64 7.68
C ARG A 302 -14.88 -1.66 6.55
N LEU A 303 -14.50 -1.31 5.32
CA LEU A 303 -14.52 -2.23 4.17
C LEU A 303 -13.60 -3.44 4.39
N THR A 304 -12.46 -3.22 5.02
CA THR A 304 -11.49 -4.29 5.32
C THR A 304 -11.93 -5.13 6.53
N GLU A 305 -12.45 -4.51 7.60
CA GLU A 305 -12.96 -5.18 8.80
C GLU A 305 -14.20 -6.03 8.50
N SER A 306 -15.03 -5.58 7.57
CA SER A 306 -16.20 -6.32 7.09
C SER A 306 -15.85 -7.46 6.12
N GLY A 307 -14.58 -7.62 5.75
CA GLY A 307 -14.11 -8.69 4.88
C GLY A 307 -14.50 -8.53 3.41
N VAL A 308 -15.01 -7.37 2.96
CA VAL A 308 -15.34 -7.15 1.54
C VAL A 308 -14.14 -6.66 0.72
N VAL A 309 -13.14 -6.09 1.40
CA VAL A 309 -11.81 -5.74 0.86
C VAL A 309 -10.74 -6.47 1.68
N GLY A 310 -9.53 -6.58 1.15
CA GLY A 310 -8.39 -7.18 1.85
C GLY A 310 -8.32 -8.70 1.72
N GLU A 311 -7.89 -9.36 2.80
CA GLU A 311 -7.56 -10.79 2.81
C GLU A 311 -8.72 -11.67 2.29
N PRO A 312 -8.47 -12.57 1.32
CA PRO A 312 -9.46 -13.54 0.86
C PRO A 312 -9.76 -14.62 1.89
N GLY A 313 -10.90 -15.30 1.74
CA GLY A 313 -11.32 -16.40 2.62
C GLY A 313 -11.86 -15.94 3.98
N ILE A 314 -11.95 -14.62 4.20
CA ILE A 314 -12.70 -14.03 5.31
C ILE A 314 -14.16 -13.95 4.92
N LYS A 315 -15.05 -14.53 5.75
CA LYS A 315 -16.49 -14.46 5.51
C LYS A 315 -16.93 -12.99 5.51
N PRO A 316 -17.45 -12.44 4.40
CA PRO A 316 -17.81 -11.05 4.33
C PRO A 316 -19.12 -10.77 5.07
N ASP A 317 -19.19 -9.60 5.71
CA ASP A 317 -20.45 -9.06 6.23
C ASP A 317 -21.37 -8.70 5.05
N GLY A 318 -22.61 -9.18 5.13
CA GLY A 318 -23.66 -8.94 4.14
C GLY A 318 -24.69 -7.91 4.60
N SER A 319 -24.41 -7.11 5.63
CA SER A 319 -25.33 -6.05 6.06
C SER A 319 -25.62 -5.04 4.93
N PRO A 320 -26.83 -4.44 4.88
CA PRO A 320 -27.15 -3.41 3.90
C PRO A 320 -26.16 -2.25 3.87
N GLU A 321 -25.63 -1.87 5.04
CA GLU A 321 -24.63 -0.81 5.20
C GLU A 321 -23.29 -1.18 4.54
N THR A 322 -22.79 -2.40 4.79
CA THR A 322 -21.56 -2.90 4.17
C THR A 322 -21.71 -3.05 2.67
N GLN A 323 -22.85 -3.57 2.19
CA GLN A 323 -23.14 -3.65 0.76
C GLN A 323 -23.15 -2.26 0.12
N ALA A 324 -23.80 -1.27 0.74
CA ALA A 324 -23.86 0.08 0.22
C ALA A 324 -22.47 0.74 0.13
N LEU A 325 -21.63 0.57 1.16
CA LEU A 325 -20.24 1.03 1.13
C LEU A 325 -19.45 0.38 -0.02
N TYR A 326 -19.58 -0.94 -0.18
CA TYR A 326 -18.86 -1.68 -1.21
C TYR A 326 -19.32 -1.32 -2.63
N PHE A 327 -20.63 -1.16 -2.87
CA PHE A 327 -21.12 -0.72 -4.17
C PHE A 327 -20.74 0.73 -4.48
N GLY A 328 -20.63 1.61 -3.48
CA GLY A 328 -20.04 2.94 -3.64
C GLY A 328 -18.57 2.89 -4.07
N LEU A 329 -17.79 1.92 -3.57
CA LEU A 329 -16.43 1.66 -4.06
C LEU A 329 -16.44 1.20 -5.53
N ILE A 330 -17.31 0.26 -5.90
CA ILE A 330 -17.44 -0.21 -7.29
C ILE A 330 -17.78 0.93 -8.25
N GLU A 331 -18.67 1.85 -7.88
CA GLU A 331 -19.00 3.03 -8.70
C GLU A 331 -17.76 3.83 -9.10
N ARG A 332 -16.77 3.93 -8.21
CA ARG A 332 -15.52 4.68 -8.40
C ARG A 332 -14.43 3.89 -9.13
N ILE A 333 -14.55 2.56 -9.18
CA ILE A 333 -13.63 1.68 -9.92
C ILE A 333 -13.97 1.66 -11.41
N VAL A 334 -15.25 1.75 -11.74
CA VAL A 334 -15.72 1.60 -13.12
C VAL A 334 -15.33 2.82 -13.94
N ASP A 335 -14.58 2.59 -15.03
CA ASP A 335 -14.23 3.60 -16.02
C ASP A 335 -15.41 3.84 -17.00
N PRO A 336 -16.12 4.98 -16.93
CA PRO A 336 -17.22 5.27 -17.83
C PRO A 336 -16.78 5.43 -19.29
N ALA A 337 -15.49 5.69 -19.56
CA ALA A 337 -14.98 5.78 -20.93
C ALA A 337 -15.06 4.43 -21.66
N GLN A 338 -14.98 3.31 -20.93
CA GLN A 338 -15.20 1.97 -21.47
C GLN A 338 -16.66 1.73 -21.89
N ALA A 339 -17.58 2.63 -21.54
CA ALA A 339 -18.95 2.59 -22.01
C ALA A 339 -19.10 3.08 -23.47
N HIS A 340 -18.05 3.62 -24.11
CA HIS A 340 -18.07 4.00 -25.53
C HIS A 340 -19.31 4.84 -25.95
N GLY A 341 -19.80 5.70 -25.07
CA GLY A 341 -20.95 6.58 -25.32
C GLY A 341 -22.33 5.89 -25.41
N THR A 342 -22.44 4.60 -25.09
CA THR A 342 -23.74 3.91 -24.96
C THR A 342 -23.96 3.55 -23.50
N PRO A 343 -25.15 3.75 -22.91
CA PRO A 343 -25.43 3.23 -21.58
C PRO A 343 -25.12 1.73 -21.47
N PHE A 344 -24.64 1.31 -20.31
CA PHE A 344 -24.44 -0.11 -19.99
C PHE A 344 -24.97 -0.40 -18.61
N SER A 345 -25.73 -1.49 -18.48
CA SER A 345 -26.35 -1.84 -17.21
C SER A 345 -25.95 -3.22 -16.72
N ILE A 346 -25.67 -3.30 -15.42
CA ILE A 346 -25.23 -4.52 -14.74
C ILE A 346 -26.23 -4.81 -13.63
N GLN A 347 -26.67 -6.06 -13.54
CA GLN A 347 -27.45 -6.57 -12.43
C GLN A 347 -26.63 -7.61 -11.66
N TRP A 348 -26.55 -7.45 -10.34
CA TRP A 348 -26.11 -8.48 -9.42
C TRP A 348 -27.31 -9.03 -8.66
N ARG A 349 -27.53 -10.34 -8.71
CA ARG A 349 -28.53 -11.05 -7.90
C ARG A 349 -27.80 -11.95 -6.93
N PHE A 350 -28.04 -11.73 -5.65
CA PHE A 350 -27.44 -12.56 -4.61
C PHE A 350 -28.45 -13.56 -4.08
N SER A 351 -28.02 -14.79 -3.78
CA SER A 351 -28.87 -15.81 -3.16
C SER A 351 -29.15 -15.55 -1.67
N ASP A 352 -28.33 -14.71 -1.05
CA ASP A 352 -28.20 -14.49 0.40
C ASP A 352 -28.06 -13.00 0.77
N ALA A 353 -28.28 -12.10 -0.20
CA ALA A 353 -28.25 -10.65 -0.02
C ALA A 353 -29.24 -9.95 -0.97
N GLU A 354 -29.51 -8.68 -0.72
CA GLU A 354 -30.38 -7.86 -1.58
C GLU A 354 -29.75 -7.66 -2.97
N PRO A 355 -30.53 -7.66 -4.05
CA PRO A 355 -29.99 -7.44 -5.39
C PRO A 355 -29.49 -6.00 -5.54
N TRP A 356 -28.48 -5.82 -6.39
CA TRP A 356 -27.95 -4.51 -6.75
C TRP A 356 -27.89 -4.38 -8.27
N ASN A 357 -28.01 -3.17 -8.77
CA ASN A 357 -27.78 -2.86 -10.16
C ASN A 357 -26.88 -1.64 -10.29
N MET A 358 -26.24 -1.50 -11.45
CA MET A 358 -25.46 -0.32 -11.78
C MET A 358 -25.70 0.07 -13.23
N VAL A 359 -25.90 1.36 -13.45
CA VAL A 359 -26.00 1.97 -14.77
C VAL A 359 -24.78 2.85 -14.99
N VAL A 360 -24.05 2.55 -16.05
CA VAL A 360 -22.90 3.32 -16.52
C VAL A 360 -23.36 4.11 -17.74
N ASP A 361 -23.52 5.41 -17.60
CA ASP A 361 -24.01 6.30 -18.66
C ASP A 361 -23.14 7.55 -18.77
N ASN A 362 -22.38 7.63 -19.86
CA ASN A 362 -21.54 8.74 -20.34
C ASN A 362 -21.23 9.86 -19.32
N GLY A 363 -20.38 9.54 -18.33
CA GLY A 363 -19.93 10.49 -17.28
C GLY A 363 -20.66 10.36 -15.94
N SER A 364 -21.60 9.43 -15.82
CA SER A 364 -22.24 9.06 -14.56
C SER A 364 -22.25 7.54 -14.40
N THR A 365 -21.73 7.07 -13.27
CA THR A 365 -21.89 5.69 -12.80
C THR A 365 -22.76 5.74 -11.56
N ARG A 366 -23.81 4.92 -11.52
CA ARG A 366 -24.68 4.84 -10.35
C ARG A 366 -25.06 3.39 -10.06
N ALA A 367 -24.68 2.92 -8.90
CA ALA A 367 -25.17 1.71 -8.27
C ALA A 367 -26.42 2.03 -7.45
N THR A 368 -27.37 1.11 -7.43
CA THR A 368 -28.62 1.24 -6.68
C THR A 368 -29.07 -0.14 -6.22
N GLN A 369 -29.52 -0.23 -4.97
CA GLN A 369 -30.11 -1.45 -4.46
C GLN A 369 -31.46 -1.70 -5.15
N GLY A 370 -31.67 -2.92 -5.62
CA GLY A 370 -32.89 -3.36 -6.29
C GLY A 370 -32.64 -4.07 -7.61
N VAL A 371 -33.75 -4.41 -8.28
CA VAL A 371 -33.77 -5.14 -9.53
C VAL A 371 -33.95 -4.20 -10.71
N LEU A 372 -33.08 -4.34 -11.70
CA LEU A 372 -33.18 -3.79 -13.04
C LEU A 372 -33.59 -4.93 -14.01
N PRO A 373 -34.85 -4.97 -14.48
CA PRO A 373 -35.38 -6.11 -15.24
C PRO A 373 -34.65 -6.42 -16.55
N ASP A 374 -34.17 -5.39 -17.25
CA ASP A 374 -33.60 -5.48 -18.60
C ASP A 374 -32.11 -5.11 -18.63
N ALA A 375 -31.34 -5.59 -17.65
CA ALA A 375 -29.91 -5.32 -17.57
C ALA A 375 -29.12 -5.98 -18.72
N ASP A 376 -28.10 -5.29 -19.24
CA ASP A 376 -27.23 -5.79 -20.31
C ASP A 376 -26.48 -7.07 -19.92
N VAL A 377 -26.09 -7.14 -18.64
CA VAL A 377 -25.46 -8.30 -18.01
C VAL A 377 -26.11 -8.53 -16.64
N THR A 378 -26.39 -9.79 -16.35
CA THR A 378 -26.81 -10.25 -15.02
C THR A 378 -25.80 -11.26 -14.47
N LEU A 379 -25.27 -10.97 -13.29
CA LEU A 379 -24.46 -11.86 -12.48
C LEU A 379 -25.32 -12.43 -11.34
N GLU A 380 -25.37 -13.74 -11.20
CA GLU A 380 -26.03 -14.43 -10.08
C GLU A 380 -25.00 -15.27 -9.31
N ALA A 381 -24.87 -15.04 -8.01
CA ALA A 381 -23.95 -15.73 -7.09
C ALA A 381 -24.45 -15.59 -5.64
N SER A 382 -23.75 -16.14 -4.65
CA SER A 382 -23.88 -15.63 -3.27
C SER A 382 -23.10 -14.33 -3.10
N TRP A 383 -23.39 -13.56 -2.06
CA TRP A 383 -22.59 -12.39 -1.66
C TRP A 383 -21.14 -12.79 -1.39
N GLU A 384 -20.94 -13.88 -0.66
CA GLU A 384 -19.61 -14.44 -0.38
C GLU A 384 -18.84 -14.78 -1.66
N ASP A 385 -19.47 -15.49 -2.60
CA ASP A 385 -18.81 -15.86 -3.85
C ASP A 385 -18.50 -14.64 -4.72
N PHE A 386 -19.36 -13.63 -4.68
CA PHE A 386 -19.12 -12.37 -5.38
C PHE A 386 -17.92 -11.59 -4.83
N ILE A 387 -17.77 -11.52 -3.50
CA ILE A 387 -16.60 -10.91 -2.87
C ILE A 387 -15.32 -11.71 -3.16
N GLU A 388 -15.37 -13.04 -3.12
CA GLU A 388 -14.20 -13.87 -3.45
C GLU A 388 -13.82 -13.79 -4.94
N LEU A 389 -14.80 -13.56 -5.82
CA LEU A 389 -14.57 -13.27 -7.24
C LEU A 389 -13.86 -11.92 -7.42
N SER A 390 -14.31 -10.88 -6.71
CA SER A 390 -13.73 -9.52 -6.84
C SER A 390 -12.32 -9.43 -6.24
N LYS A 391 -12.00 -10.25 -5.23
CA LYS A 391 -10.64 -10.40 -4.69
C LYS A 391 -9.74 -11.32 -5.51
N GLY A 392 -10.24 -11.94 -6.58
CA GLY A 392 -9.50 -12.86 -7.44
C GLY A 392 -9.24 -14.26 -6.83
N ALA A 393 -9.71 -14.52 -5.61
CA ALA A 393 -9.50 -15.79 -4.91
C ALA A 393 -10.41 -16.93 -5.41
N LEU A 394 -11.54 -16.58 -6.01
CA LEU A 394 -12.41 -17.50 -6.74
C LEU A 394 -12.35 -17.19 -8.24
N PRO A 395 -11.57 -17.92 -9.06
CA PRO A 395 -11.54 -17.69 -10.51
C PRO A 395 -12.91 -17.92 -11.15
N ALA A 396 -13.39 -16.97 -11.96
CA ALA A 396 -14.71 -17.04 -12.60
C ALA A 396 -14.99 -18.34 -13.38
N PRO A 397 -14.06 -18.91 -14.17
CA PRO A 397 -14.29 -20.19 -14.84
C PRO A 397 -14.56 -21.34 -13.87
N LYS A 398 -13.88 -21.36 -12.72
CA LYS A 398 -14.07 -22.35 -11.66
C LYS A 398 -15.44 -22.18 -10.99
N ALA A 399 -15.83 -20.95 -10.68
CA ALA A 399 -17.14 -20.64 -10.10
C ALA A 399 -18.29 -21.05 -11.01
N MET A 400 -18.18 -20.80 -12.32
CA MET A 400 -19.19 -21.22 -13.30
C MET A 400 -19.30 -22.75 -13.40
N LEU A 401 -18.17 -23.47 -13.45
CA LEU A 401 -18.15 -24.92 -13.47
C LEU A 401 -18.81 -25.53 -12.22
N GLN A 402 -18.60 -24.90 -11.07
CA GLN A 402 -19.19 -25.29 -9.78
C GLN A 402 -20.64 -24.83 -9.60
N ARG A 403 -21.23 -24.12 -10.58
CA ARG A 403 -22.57 -23.51 -10.50
C ARG A 403 -22.74 -22.51 -9.35
N ARG A 404 -21.63 -21.91 -8.94
CA ARG A 404 -21.53 -20.83 -7.94
C ARG A 404 -21.68 -19.44 -8.54
N LEU A 405 -21.38 -19.33 -9.84
CA LEU A 405 -21.54 -18.13 -10.64
C LEU A 405 -22.36 -18.45 -11.88
N LYS A 406 -23.42 -17.69 -12.12
CA LYS A 406 -24.14 -17.68 -13.38
C LYS A 406 -24.06 -16.28 -13.98
N LEU A 407 -23.60 -16.21 -15.22
CA LEU A 407 -23.46 -14.96 -15.96
C LEU A 407 -24.37 -15.01 -17.19
N SER A 408 -25.26 -14.03 -17.31
CA SER A 408 -26.24 -13.92 -18.40
C SER A 408 -26.05 -12.60 -19.12
N GLY A 409 -26.12 -12.62 -20.45
CA GLY A 409 -25.94 -11.45 -21.30
C GLY A 409 -25.51 -11.85 -22.72
N GLY A 410 -25.71 -10.98 -23.69
CA GLY A 410 -25.21 -11.21 -25.05
C GLY A 410 -23.67 -11.31 -25.08
N PRO A 411 -23.04 -12.09 -25.98
CA PRO A 411 -21.58 -12.25 -26.01
C PRO A 411 -20.80 -10.92 -26.08
N ARG A 412 -21.35 -9.91 -26.77
CA ARG A 412 -20.77 -8.56 -26.84
C ARG A 412 -20.83 -7.84 -25.49
N ASN A 413 -21.94 -7.97 -24.77
CA ASN A 413 -22.13 -7.36 -23.45
C ASN A 413 -21.22 -8.02 -22.41
N LEU A 414 -21.04 -9.34 -22.47
CA LEU A 414 -20.10 -10.04 -21.58
C LEU A 414 -18.64 -9.61 -21.80
N LEU A 415 -18.23 -9.42 -23.06
CA LEU A 415 -16.90 -8.90 -23.37
C LEU A 415 -16.71 -7.47 -22.87
N ARG A 416 -17.76 -6.64 -22.98
CA ARG A 416 -17.74 -5.25 -22.49
C ARG A 416 -17.71 -5.17 -20.97
N PHE A 417 -18.49 -6.01 -20.28
CA PHE A 417 -18.47 -6.15 -18.82
C PHE A 417 -17.08 -6.45 -18.28
N ARG A 418 -16.36 -7.38 -18.93
CA ARG A 418 -14.96 -7.69 -18.57
C ARG A 418 -14.01 -6.51 -18.70
N LYS A 419 -14.29 -5.54 -19.59
CA LYS A 419 -13.45 -4.34 -19.77
C LYS A 419 -13.83 -3.20 -18.82
N LEU A 420 -15.05 -3.20 -18.28
CA LEU A 420 -15.57 -2.16 -17.40
C LEU A 420 -15.09 -2.30 -15.96
N LEU A 421 -14.91 -3.53 -15.50
CA LEU A 421 -14.30 -3.82 -14.21
C LEU A 421 -12.78 -3.82 -14.41
N VAL A 422 -12.16 -2.67 -14.14
CA VAL A 422 -10.70 -2.56 -14.01
C VAL A 422 -10.35 -3.17 -12.65
N ALA A 423 -10.28 -4.50 -12.60
CA ALA A 423 -9.87 -5.26 -11.41
C ALA A 423 -9.16 -6.54 -11.85
#